data_AF-A0A8E4N5S9-F1
#
_entry.id   AF-A0A8E4N5S9-F1
#
_cell.length_a   1.000
_cell.length_b   1.000
_cell.length_c   1.000
_cell.angle_alpha   90.00
_cell.angle_beta   90.00
_cell.angle_gamma   90.00
#
_symmetry.space_group_name_H-M   'P 1'
#
loop_
_entity.id
_entity.type
_entity.pdbx_description
1 polymer ?
#
loop_
_entity_poly.entity_id
_entity_poly.type
_entity_poly.pdbx_seq_one_letter_code
_entity_poly.pdbx_strand_id
1 'polypeptide(L)'
;MGMGYYDLYGYSGVEIYDAQKMLEDVIKITFKEKESLYYGGIYLLSGDKRHEHFLLKENYDVLDGVVDEVDYPEYTYLLYINDTIRHDELKNKILSLEEFVLLRSEANTF
;
A
#
# COMPACT_ATOMS: atom_id res chain seq x y z
N MET A 1 -16.28 13.34 -13.46
CA MET A 1 -16.03 12.23 -12.52
C MET A 1 -14.71 11.63 -12.94
N GLY A 2 -13.66 11.76 -12.12
CA GLY A 2 -12.38 11.11 -12.41
C GLY A 2 -12.52 9.61 -12.16
N MET A 3 -11.91 8.79 -13.01
CA MET A 3 -11.77 7.37 -12.73
C MET A 3 -10.83 7.21 -11.54
N GLY A 4 -11.26 6.49 -10.50
CA GLY A 4 -10.37 6.10 -9.40
C GLY A 4 -9.34 5.09 -9.91
N TYR A 5 -8.16 5.08 -9.30
CA TYR A 5 -7.09 4.13 -9.60
C TYR A 5 -6.77 3.27 -8.38
N TYR A 6 -6.30 2.07 -8.70
CA TYR A 6 -5.68 1.14 -7.77
C TYR A 6 -4.20 1.01 -8.14
N ASP A 7 -3.31 1.38 -7.21
CA ASP A 7 -1.89 1.12 -7.36
C ASP A 7 -1.42 0.18 -6.23
N LEU A 8 -0.58 -0.80 -6.60
CA LEU A 8 0.10 -1.70 -5.68
C LEU A 8 1.60 -1.47 -5.78
N TYR A 9 2.24 -1.25 -4.64
CA TYR A 9 3.68 -1.11 -4.53
C TYR A 9 4.28 -2.17 -3.60
N GLY A 10 5.42 -2.71 -4.00
CA GLY A 10 6.28 -3.54 -3.16
C GLY A 10 7.28 -2.68 -2.41
N TYR A 11 7.49 -2.97 -1.13
CA TYR A 11 8.53 -2.36 -0.30
C TYR A 11 9.66 -3.35 -0.05
N SER A 12 10.90 -2.97 -0.36
CA SER A 12 12.09 -3.82 -0.25
C SER A 12 12.85 -3.69 1.09
N GLY A 13 12.36 -2.86 2.02
CA GLY A 13 12.96 -2.73 3.34
C GLY A 13 12.48 -3.79 4.33
N VAL A 14 13.04 -3.75 5.55
CA VAL A 14 12.84 -4.80 6.57
C VAL A 14 11.72 -4.47 7.55
N GLU A 15 11.47 -3.19 7.83
CA GLU A 15 10.55 -2.77 8.89
C GLU A 15 9.40 -1.93 8.33
N ILE A 16 8.16 -2.29 8.67
CA ILE A 16 6.96 -1.58 8.20
C ILE A 16 6.93 -0.10 8.63
N TYR A 17 7.49 0.21 9.80
CA TYR A 17 7.52 1.58 10.33
C TYR A 17 8.50 2.49 9.61
N ASP A 18 9.51 1.94 8.93
CA ASP A 18 10.40 2.73 8.08
C ASP A 18 9.68 3.10 6.77
N ALA A 19 8.97 2.14 6.16
CA ALA A 19 8.05 2.42 5.05
C ALA A 19 7.00 3.47 5.43
N GLN A 20 6.41 3.37 6.63
CA GLN A 20 5.45 4.36 7.13
C GLN A 20 6.04 5.78 7.09
N LYS A 21 7.20 5.98 7.73
CA LYS A 21 7.82 7.31 7.84
C LYS A 21 8.14 7.89 6.47
N MET A 22 8.72 7.09 5.57
CA MET A 22 9.03 7.51 4.21
C MET A 22 7.78 7.99 3.47
N LEU A 23 6.68 7.23 3.56
CA LEU A 23 5.42 7.58 2.91
C LEU A 23 4.76 8.82 3.53
N GLU A 24 4.68 8.91 4.85
CA GLU A 24 4.13 10.09 5.53
C GLU A 24 4.89 11.36 5.14
N ASP A 25 6.21 11.28 5.03
CA ASP A 25 7.05 12.40 4.62
C ASP A 25 6.88 12.76 3.14
N VAL A 26 6.79 11.79 2.24
CA VAL A 26 6.80 12.03 0.79
C VAL A 26 5.41 12.40 0.24
N ILE A 27 4.36 11.67 0.64
CA ILE A 27 2.99 11.89 0.13
C ILE A 27 2.10 12.66 1.12
N LYS A 28 2.64 13.11 2.26
CA LYS A 28 1.99 14.02 3.23
C LYS A 28 0.67 13.45 3.77
N ILE A 29 0.70 12.19 4.16
CA ILE A 29 -0.41 11.50 4.83
C ILE A 29 -0.02 11.16 6.28
N THR A 30 -0.96 10.59 7.04
CA THR A 30 -0.68 10.04 8.37
C THR A 30 -1.37 8.70 8.49
N PHE A 31 -0.60 7.64 8.71
CA PHE A 31 -1.11 6.32 8.97
C PHE A 31 -1.58 6.18 10.41
N LYS A 32 -2.62 5.37 10.58
CA LYS A 32 -3.05 4.87 11.88
C LYS A 32 -2.80 3.38 11.92
N GLU A 33 -2.05 2.96 12.92
CA GLU A 33 -1.87 1.56 13.22
C GLU A 33 -3.19 0.90 13.63
N LYS A 34 -3.39 -0.31 13.11
CA LYS A 34 -4.51 -1.17 13.40
C LYS A 34 -4.01 -2.60 13.50
N GLU A 35 -4.77 -3.42 14.22
CA GLU A 35 -4.50 -4.84 14.34
C GLU A 35 -5.69 -5.63 13.79
N SER A 36 -5.41 -6.63 12.95
CA SER A 36 -6.41 -7.56 12.46
C SER A 36 -5.75 -8.84 11.98
N LEU A 37 -6.24 -9.98 12.48
CA LEU A 37 -5.84 -11.30 11.98
C LEU A 37 -6.11 -11.48 10.48
N TYR A 38 -7.13 -10.78 9.94
CA TYR A 38 -7.43 -10.82 8.50
C TYR A 38 -6.35 -10.14 7.64
N TYR A 39 -5.61 -9.18 8.18
CA TYR A 39 -4.54 -8.49 7.47
C TYR A 39 -3.14 -8.95 7.92
N GLY A 40 -3.06 -10.13 8.50
CA GLY A 40 -1.78 -10.69 8.93
C GLY A 40 -1.24 -10.16 10.26
N GLY A 41 -2.04 -9.40 11.03
CA GLY A 41 -1.63 -8.79 12.28
C GLY A 41 -1.67 -7.26 12.21
N ILE A 42 -0.52 -6.61 12.43
CA ILE A 42 -0.41 -5.15 12.40
C ILE A 42 -0.46 -4.66 10.95
N TYR A 43 -1.32 -3.67 10.70
CA TYR A 43 -1.36 -2.95 9.43
C TYR A 43 -1.58 -1.45 9.66
N LEU A 44 -1.19 -0.67 8.68
CA LEU A 44 -1.23 0.79 8.72
C LEU A 44 -2.27 1.28 7.73
N LEU A 45 -3.23 2.09 8.21
CA LEU A 45 -4.30 2.63 7.37
C LEU A 45 -4.34 4.17 7.43
N SER A 46 -4.41 4.80 6.26
CA SER A 46 -4.72 6.23 6.10
C SER A 46 -5.91 6.41 5.17
N GLY A 47 -6.76 7.41 5.42
CA GLY A 47 -7.94 7.71 4.61
C GLY A 47 -9.22 6.96 5.01
N ASP A 48 -10.19 6.93 4.09
CA ASP A 48 -11.51 6.32 4.27
C ASP A 48 -11.68 5.15 3.30
N LYS A 49 -12.02 3.97 3.82
CA LYS A 49 -12.22 2.75 3.00
C LYS A 49 -13.31 2.88 1.93
N ARG A 50 -14.18 3.90 2.01
CA ARG A 50 -15.20 4.20 1.00
C ARG A 50 -14.73 5.15 -0.12
N HIS A 51 -13.54 5.70 0.03
CA HIS A 51 -12.93 6.68 -0.87
C HIS A 51 -11.43 6.37 -0.99
N GLU A 52 -10.63 7.39 -1.31
CA GLU A 52 -9.16 7.26 -1.28
C GLU A 52 -8.66 6.77 0.08
N HIS A 53 -7.92 5.68 0.06
CA HIS A 53 -7.24 5.16 1.23
C HIS A 53 -5.97 4.39 0.89
N PHE A 54 -5.10 4.34 1.88
CA PHE A 54 -3.77 3.74 1.82
C PHE A 54 -3.71 2.64 2.85
N LEU A 55 -3.31 1.45 2.42
CA LEU A 55 -3.14 0.29 3.28
C LEU A 55 -1.71 -0.21 3.11
N LEU A 56 -0.92 -0.14 4.17
CA LEU A 56 0.42 -0.71 4.23
C LEU A 56 0.37 -1.91 5.18
N LYS A 57 0.70 -3.10 4.69
CA LYS A 57 0.61 -4.35 5.45
C LYS A 57 1.64 -5.37 4.99
N GLU A 58 1.81 -6.42 5.79
CA GLU A 58 2.59 -7.59 5.40
C GLU A 58 1.92 -8.34 4.24
N ASN A 59 2.75 -8.88 3.33
CA ASN A 59 2.35 -9.76 2.24
C ASN A 59 2.16 -11.19 2.73
N TYR A 60 1.33 -11.35 3.76
CA TYR A 60 1.10 -12.63 4.40
C TYR A 60 -0.36 -12.72 4.86
N ASP A 61 -1.03 -13.79 4.44
CA ASP A 61 -2.33 -14.18 4.95
C ASP A 61 -2.13 -15.13 6.13
N VAL A 62 -2.46 -14.66 7.34
CA VAL A 62 -2.35 -15.45 8.57
C VAL A 62 -3.40 -16.57 8.66
N LEU A 63 -4.55 -16.41 7.99
CA LEU A 63 -5.62 -17.42 8.00
C LEU A 63 -5.22 -18.64 7.17
N ASP A 64 -4.67 -18.41 5.98
CA ASP A 64 -4.26 -19.47 5.06
C ASP A 64 -2.77 -19.84 5.18
N GLY A 65 -1.97 -19.02 5.88
CA GLY A 65 -0.54 -19.25 6.13
C GLY A 65 0.32 -19.12 4.87
N VAL A 66 -0.11 -18.28 3.92
CA VAL A 66 0.50 -18.13 2.59
C VAL A 66 0.78 -16.65 2.28
N VAL A 67 1.58 -16.42 1.24
CA VAL A 67 1.73 -15.07 0.66
C VAL A 67 0.39 -14.61 0.10
N ASP A 68 0.00 -13.36 0.39
CA ASP A 68 -1.29 -12.80 -0.07
C ASP A 68 -1.26 -12.46 -1.57
N GLU A 69 -0.32 -11.60 -2.00
CA GLU A 69 -0.04 -11.38 -3.41
C GLU A 69 1.00 -12.39 -3.91
N VAL A 70 0.51 -13.57 -4.31
CA VAL A 70 1.31 -14.72 -4.77
C VAL A 70 2.20 -14.44 -5.99
N ASP A 71 1.88 -13.42 -6.79
CA ASP A 71 2.68 -13.00 -7.94
C ASP A 71 3.93 -12.20 -7.52
N TYR A 72 3.98 -11.73 -6.27
CA TYR A 72 5.03 -10.86 -5.74
C TYR A 72 5.57 -11.35 -4.37
N PRO A 73 5.95 -12.64 -4.24
CA PRO A 73 6.33 -13.24 -2.95
C PRO A 73 7.65 -12.70 -2.38
N GLU A 74 8.45 -12.00 -3.17
CA GLU A 74 9.72 -11.41 -2.74
C GLU A 74 9.56 -10.16 -1.87
N TYR A 75 8.38 -9.52 -1.87
CA TYR A 75 8.12 -8.33 -1.07
C TYR A 75 7.40 -8.71 0.22
N THR A 76 8.06 -8.48 1.36
CA THR A 76 7.48 -8.70 2.69
C THR A 76 6.35 -7.74 3.00
N TYR A 77 6.42 -6.49 2.53
CA TYR A 77 5.39 -5.48 2.76
C TYR A 77 4.88 -4.88 1.47
N LEU A 78 3.59 -4.58 1.46
CA LEU A 78 2.88 -4.03 0.31
C LEU A 78 2.11 -2.77 0.70
N LEU A 79 2.18 -1.78 -0.17
CA LEU A 79 1.36 -0.58 -0.11
C LEU A 79 0.28 -0.65 -1.19
N TYR A 80 -0.97 -0.65 -0.75
CA TYR A 80 -2.15 -0.53 -1.59
C TYR A 80 -2.64 0.92 -1.54
N ILE A 81 -2.81 1.54 -2.70
CA ILE A 81 -3.46 2.84 -2.85
C ILE A 81 -4.76 2.61 -3.61
N ASN A 82 -5.88 2.86 -2.94
CA ASN A 82 -7.19 2.54 -3.45
C ASN A 82 -7.98 3.81 -3.77
N ASP A 83 -8.78 3.76 -4.82
CA ASP A 83 -9.76 4.78 -5.22
C ASP A 83 -9.19 6.21 -5.27
N THR A 84 -7.95 6.35 -5.76
CA THR A 84 -7.30 7.66 -5.89
C THR A 84 -7.52 8.25 -7.28
N ILE A 85 -7.81 9.55 -7.36
CA ILE A 85 -7.82 10.30 -8.63
C ILE A 85 -6.48 10.99 -8.93
N ARG A 86 -5.52 10.91 -8.01
CA ARG A 86 -4.20 11.57 -8.06
C ARG A 86 -3.07 10.55 -8.20
N HIS A 87 -3.35 9.43 -8.85
CA HIS A 87 -2.43 8.30 -8.97
C HIS A 87 -1.09 8.70 -9.62
N ASP A 88 -1.09 9.52 -10.68
CA ASP A 88 0.14 10.00 -11.31
C ASP A 88 1.01 10.81 -10.36
N GLU A 89 0.39 11.68 -9.54
CA GLU A 89 1.12 12.48 -8.54
C GLU A 89 1.73 11.57 -7.47
N LEU A 90 0.95 10.63 -6.94
CA LEU A 90 1.37 9.70 -5.90
C LEU A 90 2.48 8.78 -6.42
N LYS A 91 2.33 8.23 -7.62
CA LYS A 91 3.33 7.40 -8.29
C LYS A 91 4.67 8.13 -8.42
N ASN A 92 4.67 9.35 -8.94
CA ASN A 92 5.92 10.12 -9.09
C ASN A 92 6.61 10.39 -7.75
N LYS A 93 5.84 10.64 -6.70
CA LYS A 93 6.36 10.86 -5.35
C LYS A 93 6.90 9.57 -4.74
N ILE A 94 6.14 8.48 -4.79
CA ILE A 94 6.53 7.20 -4.17
C ILE A 94 7.74 6.61 -4.89
N LEU A 95 7.78 6.66 -6.22
CA LEU A 95 8.92 6.17 -7.00
C LEU A 95 10.18 7.07 -6.89
N SER A 96 10.13 8.16 -6.12
CA SER A 96 11.33 8.87 -5.69
C SER A 96 12.04 8.20 -4.49
N LEU A 97 11.37 7.25 -3.84
CA LEU A 97 11.93 6.38 -2.81
C LEU A 97 12.46 5.11 -3.50
N GLU A 98 13.74 4.79 -3.29
CA GLU A 98 14.40 3.66 -3.95
C GLU A 98 13.86 2.31 -3.46
N GLU A 99 13.28 2.29 -2.25
CA GLU A 99 12.74 1.09 -1.59
C GLU A 99 11.35 0.69 -2.10
N PHE A 100 10.71 1.51 -2.94
CA PHE A 100 9.38 1.25 -3.46
C PHE A 100 9.39 0.97 -4.96
N VAL A 101 8.73 -0.12 -5.33
CA VAL A 101 8.54 -0.53 -6.73
C VAL A 101 7.06 -0.59 -7.05
N LEU A 102 6.62 0.02 -8.14
CA LEU A 102 5.25 -0.13 -8.63
C LEU A 102 5.09 -1.52 -9.26
N LEU A 103 4.19 -2.33 -8.69
CA LEU A 103 3.92 -3.70 -9.12
C LEU A 103 2.68 -3.77 -10.02
N ARG A 104 1.62 -3.03 -9.67
CA ARG A 104 0.36 -3.00 -10.42
C ARG A 104 -0.23 -1.59 -10.41
N SER A 105 -0.86 -1.18 -11.51
CA SER A 105 -1.57 0.09 -11.62
C SER A 105 -2.77 -0.10 -12.55
N GLU A 106 -3.98 0.09 -12.02
CA GLU A 106 -5.22 -0.24 -12.70
C GLU A 106 -6.24 0.89 -12.53
N ALA A 107 -6.95 1.20 -13.62
CA ALA A 107 -8.10 2.09 -13.55
C ALA A 107 -9.32 1.31 -13.02
N ASN A 108 -10.00 1.86 -12.02
CA ASN A 108 -11.24 1.31 -11.49
C ASN A 108 -12.33 1.48 -12.55
N THR A 109 -12.61 0.42 -13.29
CA THR A 109 -13.61 0.43 -14.37
C THR A 109 -14.92 -0.06 -13.78
N PHE A 110 -15.84 0.86 -13.46
CA PHE A 110 -17.19 0.53 -13.02
C PHE A 110 -18.03 -0.08 -14.14
#